data_AF-A0A2D4P1L1-F1
#
_entry.id   AF-A0A2D4P1L1-F1
#
_cell.length_a   1.000
_cell.length_b   1.000
_cell.length_c   1.000
_cell.angle_alpha   90.00
_cell.angle_beta   90.00
_cell.angle_gamma   90.00
#
_symmetry.space_group_name_H-M   'P 1'
#
loop_
_entity.id
_entity.type
_entity.pdbx_description
1 polymer ?
#
loop_
_entity_poly.entity_id
_entity_poly.type
_entity_poly.pdbx_seq_one_letter_code
_entity_poly.pdbx_strand_id
1 'polypeptide(L)'
;MEASAMLPLPSLFWAGGPAPGNLFPLGSPTQDARTQSEASKRTLSPMVTGTSVLGLKFEGGVMIAADTLGSYGSLARFRNLSRIMKVNDSTVLGASGDYADFQHLKQVLEQMVIDEDLLGDGHSYSPKAIHSWLTRVMYNHRSKMNPLWNRVIIGGYAHGEGFLGYVDLLGVAYEASSLATGYGSF
;
A
#
# COMPACT_ATOMS: atom_id res chain seq x y z
N MET A 1 18.50 25.08 80.92
CA MET A 1 18.05 23.88 80.19
C MET A 1 17.88 24.29 78.74
N GLU A 2 18.68 23.68 77.89
CA GLU A 2 18.85 23.99 76.47
C GLU A 2 17.58 23.80 75.64
N ALA A 3 17.46 24.59 74.59
CA ALA A 3 16.90 24.16 73.31
C ALA A 3 17.58 24.98 72.20
N SER A 4 18.64 24.41 71.61
CA SER A 4 19.26 24.96 70.40
C SER A 4 18.35 24.65 69.21
N ALA A 5 17.66 25.65 68.69
CA ALA A 5 16.76 25.50 67.55
C ALA A 5 17.58 25.42 66.25
N MET A 6 17.55 24.26 65.59
CA MET A 6 18.07 24.09 64.24
C MET A 6 17.34 25.02 63.26
N LEU A 7 18.11 25.81 62.52
CA LEU A 7 17.59 26.64 61.43
C LEU A 7 17.02 25.74 60.32
N PRO A 8 15.90 26.13 59.70
CA PRO A 8 15.29 25.35 58.62
C PRO A 8 16.24 25.32 57.41
N LEU A 9 16.47 24.13 56.85
CA LEU A 9 17.19 23.97 55.59
C LEU A 9 16.51 24.80 54.50
N PRO A 10 17.26 25.53 53.66
CA PRO A 10 16.67 26.32 52.59
C PRO A 10 15.87 25.40 51.66
N SER A 11 14.64 25.78 51.36
CA SER A 11 13.78 25.09 50.42
C SER A 11 14.53 24.82 49.11
N LEU A 12 14.47 23.58 48.62
CA LEU A 12 14.99 23.23 47.30
C LEU A 12 14.51 24.28 46.29
N PHE A 13 15.46 24.89 45.59
CA PHE A 13 15.27 26.00 44.64
C PHE A 13 14.35 25.69 43.44
N TRP A 14 13.72 24.50 43.45
CA TRP A 14 13.09 23.88 42.30
C TRP A 14 11.86 23.05 42.72
N ALA A 15 10.85 23.73 43.25
CA ALA A 15 9.62 23.11 43.77
C ALA A 15 8.49 22.97 42.72
N GLY A 16 8.79 23.02 41.41
CA GLY A 16 7.74 23.06 40.39
C GLY A 16 8.16 22.74 38.96
N GLY A 17 9.29 22.07 38.75
CA GLY A 17 9.68 21.62 37.42
C GLY A 17 9.92 20.11 37.35
N PRO A 18 10.16 19.57 36.15
CA PRO A 18 10.34 18.13 35.94
C PRO A 18 11.63 17.59 36.57
N ALA A 19 11.59 16.36 37.09
CA ALA A 19 12.75 15.72 37.71
C ALA A 19 14.01 15.76 36.80
N PRO A 20 15.23 15.81 37.38
CA PRO A 20 16.47 15.86 36.60
C PRO A 20 16.51 14.76 35.53
N GLY A 21 16.61 15.17 34.26
CA GLY A 21 16.55 14.27 33.09
C GLY A 21 15.32 14.45 32.19
N ASN A 22 14.31 15.21 32.64
CA ASN A 22 13.10 15.48 31.86
C ASN A 22 13.05 16.94 31.35
N LEU A 23 12.46 17.15 30.17
CA LEU A 23 12.35 18.47 29.52
C LEU A 23 11.20 19.29 30.11
N PHE A 24 11.40 20.62 30.20
CA PHE A 24 10.40 21.57 30.69
C PHE A 24 9.34 21.83 29.62
N PRO A 25 8.02 21.75 29.92
CA PRO A 25 6.99 22.00 28.92
C PRO A 25 6.81 23.51 28.74
N LEU A 26 7.23 24.04 27.58
CA LEU A 26 6.96 25.42 27.20
C LEU A 26 5.65 25.49 26.38
N GLY A 27 4.52 25.79 27.03
CA GLY A 27 3.32 26.31 26.37
C GLY A 27 2.01 25.50 26.51
N SER A 28 0.99 26.18 27.06
CA SER A 28 -0.46 25.90 27.15
C SER A 28 -0.98 24.90 28.21
N PRO A 29 -1.95 25.32 29.06
CA PRO A 29 -2.67 24.41 29.95
C PRO A 29 -3.68 23.61 29.13
N THR A 30 -3.85 22.33 29.48
CA THR A 30 -4.79 21.37 28.87
C THR A 30 -4.64 21.20 27.35
N GLN A 31 -3.55 20.55 26.92
CA GLN A 31 -3.69 19.65 25.79
C GLN A 31 -4.03 18.28 26.39
N ASP A 32 -5.28 17.85 26.20
CA ASP A 32 -5.59 16.43 26.15
C ASP A 32 -4.43 15.75 25.42
N ALA A 33 -3.86 14.72 26.04
CA ALA A 33 -3.00 13.82 25.32
C ALA A 33 -3.85 13.24 24.19
N ARG A 34 -3.86 13.92 23.04
CA ARG A 34 -4.17 13.30 21.77
C ARG A 34 -3.20 12.17 21.75
N THR A 35 -3.70 10.97 22.02
CA THR A 35 -3.09 9.74 21.61
C THR A 35 -2.59 10.07 20.21
N GLN A 36 -1.27 10.15 20.01
CA GLN A 36 -0.75 10.17 18.66
C GLN A 36 -1.35 8.90 18.08
N SER A 37 -2.41 9.06 17.30
CA SER A 37 -2.96 7.95 16.54
C SER A 37 -1.74 7.45 15.81
N GLU A 38 -1.28 6.25 16.14
CA GLU A 38 -0.35 5.56 15.27
C GLU A 38 -0.89 5.74 13.85
N ALA A 39 0.00 6.06 12.90
CA ALA A 39 -0.41 6.23 11.51
C ALA A 39 -1.31 5.04 11.15
N SER A 40 -2.58 5.32 10.83
CA SER A 40 -3.56 4.25 10.58
C SER A 40 -3.01 3.37 9.47
N LYS A 41 -2.60 2.14 9.84
CA LYS A 41 -2.13 1.14 8.88
C LYS A 41 -3.29 0.55 8.07
N ARG A 42 -4.53 0.92 8.40
CA ARG A 42 -5.75 0.42 7.76
C ARG A 42 -6.25 1.42 6.71
N THR A 43 -6.36 0.98 5.47
CA THR A 43 -6.99 1.73 4.40
C THR A 43 -8.51 1.65 4.57
N LEU A 44 -9.10 2.72 5.14
CA LEU A 44 -10.55 2.86 5.31
C LEU A 44 -11.20 3.66 4.17
N SER A 45 -10.41 4.56 3.59
CA SER A 45 -10.76 5.38 2.44
C SER A 45 -9.49 5.53 1.60
N PRO A 46 -9.57 5.36 0.28
CA PRO A 46 -8.43 5.65 -0.58
C PRO A 46 -8.08 7.15 -0.50
N MET A 47 -6.79 7.48 -0.62
CA MET A 47 -6.29 8.85 -0.49
C MET A 47 -5.82 9.38 -1.85
N VAL A 48 -4.84 8.72 -2.45
CA VAL A 48 -4.31 9.07 -3.77
C VAL A 48 -4.71 7.97 -4.72
N THR A 49 -5.60 8.29 -5.65
CA THR A 49 -6.21 7.28 -6.52
C THR A 49 -5.74 7.39 -7.96
N GLY A 50 -5.46 6.24 -8.57
CA GLY A 50 -5.43 6.05 -10.01
C GLY A 50 -6.80 5.62 -10.55
N THR A 51 -7.11 6.04 -11.77
CA THR A 51 -8.44 5.87 -12.39
C THR A 51 -8.53 4.57 -13.18
N SER A 52 -8.21 4.59 -14.47
CA SER A 52 -8.51 3.51 -15.40
C SER A 52 -7.23 2.83 -15.86
N VAL A 53 -7.28 1.50 -15.93
CA VAL A 53 -6.30 0.66 -16.60
C VAL A 53 -7.03 -0.12 -17.68
N LEU A 54 -6.45 -0.17 -18.87
CA LEU A 54 -6.98 -0.89 -20.03
C LEU A 54 -6.05 -2.05 -20.36
N GLY A 55 -6.61 -3.19 -20.71
CA GLY A 55 -5.88 -4.37 -21.15
C GLY A 55 -6.55 -5.02 -22.36
N LEU A 56 -5.74 -5.47 -23.33
CA LEU A 56 -6.22 -6.19 -24.51
C LEU A 56 -5.27 -7.33 -24.89
N LYS A 57 -5.84 -8.47 -25.26
CA LYS A 57 -5.12 -9.62 -25.84
C LYS A 57 -5.12 -9.49 -27.36
N PHE A 58 -3.96 -9.72 -27.98
CA PHE A 58 -3.79 -9.69 -29.43
C PHE A 58 -2.96 -10.89 -29.89
N GLU A 59 -2.81 -11.05 -31.21
CA GLU A 59 -1.98 -12.13 -31.77
C GLU A 59 -0.51 -11.94 -31.42
N GLY A 60 0.04 -12.87 -30.64
CA GLY A 60 1.44 -12.82 -30.20
C GLY A 60 1.69 -12.02 -28.91
N GLY A 61 0.66 -11.57 -28.20
CA GLY A 61 0.88 -10.88 -26.93
C GLY A 61 -0.33 -10.28 -26.23
N VAL A 62 -0.03 -9.45 -25.23
CA VAL A 62 -1.01 -8.71 -24.42
C VAL A 62 -0.47 -7.30 -24.23
N MET A 63 -1.35 -6.30 -24.29
CA MET A 63 -1.02 -4.89 -24.06
C MET A 63 -1.82 -4.38 -22.86
N ILE A 64 -1.14 -3.64 -21.98
CA ILE A 64 -1.75 -2.91 -20.86
C ILE A 64 -1.37 -1.44 -20.96
N ALA A 65 -2.34 -0.56 -20.74
CA ALA A 65 -2.15 0.89 -20.73
C ALA A 65 -2.82 1.52 -19.51
N ALA A 66 -2.19 2.54 -18.96
CA ALA A 66 -2.68 3.32 -17.83
C ALA A 66 -2.14 4.75 -17.94
N ASP A 67 -2.93 5.75 -17.55
CA ASP A 67 -2.39 7.11 -17.37
C ASP A 67 -1.42 7.19 -16.18
N THR A 68 -0.71 8.30 -16.07
CA THR A 68 0.32 8.54 -15.05
C THR A 68 -0.14 9.51 -13.95
N LEU A 69 -1.44 9.77 -13.84
CA LEU A 69 -2.00 10.69 -12.86
C LEU A 69 -2.35 9.97 -11.55
N GLY A 70 -1.93 10.57 -10.44
CA GLY A 70 -2.40 10.30 -9.09
C GLY A 70 -3.19 11.49 -8.56
N SER A 71 -4.50 11.30 -8.39
CA SER A 71 -5.41 12.34 -7.94
C SER A 71 -5.65 12.23 -6.43
N TYR A 72 -5.67 13.38 -5.74
CA TYR A 72 -6.11 13.49 -4.36
C TYR A 72 -7.48 14.18 -4.38
N GLY A 73 -8.55 13.38 -4.43
CA GLY A 73 -9.88 13.88 -4.76
C GLY A 73 -9.91 14.50 -6.17
N SER A 74 -10.35 15.75 -6.29
CA SER A 74 -10.35 16.50 -7.55
C SER A 74 -8.99 17.11 -7.92
N LEU A 75 -8.02 17.12 -7.00
CA LEU A 75 -6.71 17.71 -7.23
C LEU A 75 -5.79 16.72 -7.96
N ALA A 76 -5.34 17.10 -9.16
CA ALA A 76 -4.26 16.44 -9.89
C ALA A 76 -2.90 16.66 -9.19
N ARG A 77 -2.66 15.92 -8.09
CA ARG A 77 -1.52 16.13 -7.20
C ARG A 77 -0.21 15.63 -7.80
N PHE A 78 -0.22 14.43 -8.37
CA PHE A 78 0.97 13.81 -8.96
C PHE A 78 0.73 13.49 -10.43
N ARG A 79 1.51 14.10 -11.34
CA ARG A 79 1.31 13.98 -12.79
C ARG A 79 2.20 12.94 -13.47
N ASN A 80 3.09 12.32 -12.72
CA ASN A 80 4.08 11.38 -13.25
C ASN A 80 4.28 10.20 -12.29
N LEU A 81 3.23 9.40 -12.09
CA LEU A 81 3.27 8.15 -11.32
C LEU A 81 3.11 6.96 -12.26
N SER A 82 4.01 5.98 -12.16
CA SER A 82 3.81 4.71 -12.86
C SER A 82 2.82 3.84 -12.10
N ARG A 83 1.78 3.39 -12.79
CA ARG A 83 0.78 2.44 -12.27
C ARG A 83 0.89 1.07 -12.94
N ILE A 84 1.94 0.89 -13.74
CA ILE A 84 2.30 -0.35 -14.42
C ILE A 84 3.60 -0.85 -13.79
N MET A 85 3.64 -2.14 -13.48
CA MET A 85 4.76 -2.84 -12.90
C MET A 85 5.06 -4.07 -13.74
N LYS A 86 6.33 -4.25 -14.11
CA LYS A 86 6.83 -5.53 -14.61
C LYS A 86 7.01 -6.47 -13.40
N VAL A 87 6.34 -7.61 -13.42
CA VAL A 87 6.44 -8.60 -12.32
C VAL A 87 7.61 -9.55 -12.59
N ASN A 88 7.65 -10.11 -13.80
CA ASN A 88 8.76 -10.92 -14.29
C ASN A 88 8.93 -10.68 -15.80
N ASP A 89 9.75 -11.48 -16.49
CA ASP A 89 9.97 -11.32 -17.94
C ASP A 89 8.75 -11.63 -18.81
N SER A 90 7.79 -12.39 -18.29
CA SER A 90 6.60 -12.82 -19.03
C SER A 90 5.29 -12.15 -18.56
N THR A 91 5.33 -11.35 -17.48
CA THR A 91 4.13 -10.86 -16.78
C THR A 91 4.27 -9.38 -16.40
N VAL A 92 3.20 -8.62 -16.68
CA VAL A 92 3.00 -7.22 -16.33
C VAL A 92 1.71 -7.05 -15.53
N LEU A 93 1.72 -6.11 -14.59
CA LEU A 93 0.60 -5.79 -13.73
C LEU A 93 0.27 -4.31 -13.84
N GLY A 94 -1.01 -4.00 -14.06
CA GLY A 94 -1.55 -2.64 -14.01
C GLY A 94 -2.55 -2.52 -12.87
N ALA A 95 -2.42 -1.49 -12.04
CA ALA A 95 -3.31 -1.26 -10.91
C ALA A 95 -4.04 0.08 -11.01
N SER A 96 -5.30 0.05 -10.58
CA SER A 96 -6.13 1.23 -10.33
C SER A 96 -6.57 1.25 -8.86
N GLY A 97 -7.18 2.35 -8.42
CA GLY A 97 -7.56 2.54 -7.02
C GLY A 97 -6.45 3.19 -6.21
N ASP A 98 -6.28 2.82 -4.94
CA ASP A 98 -5.34 3.49 -4.05
C ASP A 98 -3.87 3.21 -4.39
N TYR A 99 -3.06 4.27 -4.46
CA TYR A 99 -1.67 4.16 -4.87
C TYR A 99 -0.77 3.59 -3.77
N ALA A 100 -1.09 3.82 -2.48
CA ALA A 100 -0.28 3.28 -1.38
C ALA A 100 -0.45 1.76 -1.26
N ASP A 101 -1.70 1.28 -1.40
CA ASP A 101 -1.97 -0.16 -1.44
C ASP A 101 -1.29 -0.83 -2.67
N PHE A 102 -1.24 -0.15 -3.82
CA PHE A 102 -0.47 -0.62 -4.99
C PHE A 102 1.03 -0.74 -4.69
N GLN A 103 1.62 0.25 -4.00
CA GLN A 103 3.02 0.19 -3.60
C GLN A 103 3.30 -0.98 -2.66
N HIS A 104 2.38 -1.26 -1.73
CA HIS A 104 2.49 -2.42 -0.85
C HIS A 104 2.45 -3.74 -1.65
N LEU A 105 1.47 -3.90 -2.54
CA LEU A 105 1.38 -5.09 -3.40
C LEU A 105 2.63 -5.27 -4.27
N LYS A 106 3.15 -4.17 -4.82
CA LYS A 106 4.38 -4.16 -5.60
C LYS A 106 5.55 -4.74 -4.80
N GLN A 107 5.79 -4.26 -3.58
CA GLN A 107 6.89 -4.75 -2.74
C GLN A 107 6.77 -6.25 -2.43
N VAL A 108 5.56 -6.72 -2.11
CA VAL A 108 5.33 -8.14 -1.81
C VAL A 108 5.57 -9.00 -3.05
N LEU A 109 5.09 -8.56 -4.22
CA LEU A 109 5.31 -9.25 -5.49
C LEU A 109 6.78 -9.27 -5.91
N GLU A 110 7.50 -8.15 -5.76
CA GLU A 110 8.94 -8.08 -6.07
C GLU A 110 9.71 -9.07 -5.19
N GLN A 111 9.43 -9.11 -3.88
CA GLN A 111 10.09 -10.06 -2.99
C GLN A 111 9.79 -11.51 -3.38
N MET A 112 8.53 -11.83 -3.68
CA MET A 112 8.13 -13.18 -4.10
C MET A 112 8.86 -13.62 -5.37
N VAL A 113 9.01 -12.74 -6.36
CA VAL A 113 9.75 -13.05 -7.60
C VAL A 113 11.25 -13.21 -7.33
N ILE A 114 11.83 -12.34 -6.51
CA ILE A 114 13.24 -12.44 -6.12
C ILE A 114 13.53 -13.77 -5.44
N ASP A 115 12.68 -14.19 -4.50
CA ASP A 115 12.87 -15.45 -3.76
C ASP A 115 12.85 -16.67 -4.70
N GLU A 116 11.98 -16.65 -5.73
CA GLU A 116 11.92 -17.70 -6.74
C GLU A 116 13.16 -17.69 -7.65
N ASP A 117 13.56 -16.51 -8.13
CA ASP A 117 14.74 -16.36 -8.99
C ASP A 117 16.03 -16.80 -8.28
N LEU A 118 16.10 -16.64 -6.95
CA LEU A 118 17.22 -17.10 -6.13
C LEU A 118 17.32 -18.62 -6.01
N LEU A 119 16.21 -19.36 -6.14
CA LEU A 119 16.23 -20.83 -6.12
C LEU A 119 16.95 -21.39 -7.35
N GLY A 120 16.82 -20.72 -8.50
CA GLY A 120 17.62 -21.00 -9.69
C GLY A 120 17.44 -22.40 -10.29
N ASP A 121 16.31 -23.06 -10.04
CA ASP A 121 15.97 -24.40 -10.55
C ASP A 121 15.40 -24.38 -11.99
N GLY A 122 15.28 -23.18 -12.58
CA GLY A 122 14.74 -22.97 -13.93
C GLY A 122 13.21 -22.84 -13.97
N HIS A 123 12.56 -22.75 -12.81
CA HIS A 123 11.15 -22.43 -12.72
C HIS A 123 10.91 -20.93 -12.49
N SER A 124 9.78 -20.44 -12.98
CA SER A 124 9.36 -19.05 -12.81
C SER A 124 7.84 -19.01 -12.71
N TYR A 125 7.31 -18.00 -12.02
CA TYR A 125 5.86 -17.85 -11.89
C TYR A 125 5.19 -17.57 -13.23
N SER A 126 4.22 -18.42 -13.59
CA SER A 126 3.35 -18.16 -14.74
C SER A 126 2.37 -17.02 -14.45
N PRO A 127 1.89 -16.30 -15.50
CA PRO A 127 0.87 -15.26 -15.32
C PRO A 127 -0.39 -15.75 -14.58
N LYS A 128 -0.81 -17.00 -14.86
CA LYS A 128 -1.94 -17.68 -14.19
C LYS A 128 -1.68 -17.93 -12.70
N ALA A 129 -0.44 -18.30 -12.33
CA ALA A 129 -0.06 -18.51 -10.94
C ALA A 129 -0.13 -17.18 -10.16
N ILE A 130 0.41 -16.10 -10.73
CA ILE A 130 0.37 -14.76 -10.11
C ILE A 130 -1.08 -14.30 -9.95
N HIS A 131 -1.92 -14.47 -10.97
CA HIS A 131 -3.36 -14.14 -10.90
C HIS A 131 -4.10 -14.90 -9.79
N SER A 132 -3.83 -16.20 -9.68
CA SER A 132 -4.40 -17.05 -8.63
C SER A 132 -3.90 -16.68 -7.23
N TRP A 133 -2.63 -16.29 -7.09
CA TRP A 133 -2.06 -15.79 -5.84
C TRP A 133 -2.70 -14.46 -5.43
N LEU A 134 -2.80 -13.52 -6.36
CA LEU A 134 -3.33 -12.18 -6.11
C LEU A 134 -4.80 -12.26 -5.66
N THR A 135 -5.59 -13.13 -6.29
CA THR A 135 -6.98 -13.39 -5.90
C THR A 135 -7.08 -13.82 -4.43
N ARG A 136 -6.17 -14.70 -3.96
CA ARG A 136 -6.14 -15.16 -2.57
C ARG A 136 -5.71 -14.05 -1.60
N VAL A 137 -4.73 -13.23 -1.98
CA VAL A 137 -4.27 -12.09 -1.17
C VAL A 137 -5.40 -11.09 -0.98
N MET A 138 -6.05 -10.68 -2.07
CA MET A 138 -7.17 -9.73 -2.04
C MET A 138 -8.35 -10.28 -1.21
N TYR A 139 -8.69 -11.55 -1.41
CA TYR A 139 -9.76 -12.20 -0.64
C TYR A 139 -9.43 -12.36 0.86
N ASN A 140 -8.16 -12.60 1.21
CA ASN A 140 -7.72 -12.68 2.60
C ASN A 140 -7.86 -11.32 3.31
N HIS A 141 -7.44 -10.25 2.66
CA HIS A 141 -7.57 -8.88 3.16
C HIS A 141 -9.03 -8.48 3.35
N ARG A 142 -9.88 -8.81 2.37
CA ARG A 142 -11.35 -8.65 2.48
C ARG A 142 -11.89 -9.39 3.70
N SER A 143 -11.51 -10.65 3.90
CA SER A 143 -12.02 -11.49 4.99
C SER A 143 -11.67 -10.94 6.38
N LYS A 144 -10.57 -10.19 6.49
CA LYS A 144 -10.14 -9.49 7.71
C LYS A 144 -10.80 -8.11 7.87
N MET A 145 -11.78 -7.76 7.03
CA MET A 145 -12.41 -6.44 7.00
C MET A 145 -11.38 -5.29 6.83
N ASN A 146 -10.31 -5.57 6.07
CA ASN A 146 -9.27 -4.62 5.70
C ASN A 146 -8.86 -4.85 4.22
N PRO A 147 -9.76 -4.57 3.26
CA PRO A 147 -9.49 -4.81 1.84
C PRO A 147 -8.43 -3.85 1.31
N LEU A 148 -7.61 -4.33 0.38
CA LEU A 148 -6.74 -3.47 -0.43
C LEU A 148 -7.60 -2.80 -1.50
N TRP A 149 -7.55 -1.48 -1.60
CA TRP A 149 -8.46 -0.68 -2.42
C TRP A 149 -8.03 -0.61 -3.88
N ASN A 150 -7.59 -1.74 -4.44
CA ASN A 150 -7.09 -1.83 -5.81
C ASN A 150 -7.97 -2.72 -6.69
N ARG A 151 -8.00 -2.36 -7.97
CA ARG A 151 -8.43 -3.24 -9.05
C ARG A 151 -7.24 -3.45 -9.96
N VAL A 152 -6.93 -4.72 -10.21
CA VAL A 152 -5.68 -5.11 -10.84
C VAL A 152 -5.98 -5.88 -12.11
N ILE A 153 -5.28 -5.49 -13.19
CA ILE A 153 -5.23 -6.26 -14.44
C ILE A 153 -3.83 -6.87 -14.52
N ILE A 154 -3.78 -8.18 -14.73
CA ILE A 154 -2.56 -8.96 -14.91
C ILE A 154 -2.53 -9.43 -16.35
N GLY A 155 -1.48 -9.05 -17.06
CA GLY A 155 -1.22 -9.45 -18.43
C GLY A 155 0.06 -10.24 -18.50
N GLY A 156 0.10 -11.26 -19.35
CA GLY A 156 1.35 -11.97 -19.60
C GLY A 156 1.33 -12.75 -20.89
N TYR A 157 2.50 -13.23 -21.29
CA TYR A 157 2.68 -14.05 -22.47
C TYR A 157 3.65 -15.19 -22.14
N ALA A 158 3.13 -16.41 -22.09
CA ALA A 158 3.90 -17.58 -21.74
C ALA A 158 3.53 -18.74 -22.67
N HIS A 159 4.53 -19.51 -23.09
CA HIS A 159 4.34 -20.70 -23.93
C HIS A 159 3.52 -20.46 -25.22
N GLY A 160 3.63 -19.27 -25.82
CA GLY A 160 2.89 -18.92 -27.04
C GLY A 160 1.46 -18.46 -26.81
N GLU A 161 1.00 -18.37 -25.56
CA GLU A 161 -0.37 -17.95 -25.22
C GLU A 161 -0.36 -16.64 -24.41
N GLY A 162 -1.15 -15.67 -24.86
CA GLY A 162 -1.44 -14.46 -24.09
C GLY A 162 -2.43 -14.72 -22.96
N PHE A 163 -2.15 -14.20 -21.77
CA PHE A 163 -3.01 -14.27 -20.61
C PHE A 163 -3.42 -12.87 -20.18
N LEU A 164 -4.71 -12.65 -19.93
CA LEU A 164 -5.22 -11.38 -19.43
C LEU A 164 -6.30 -11.66 -18.37
N GLY A 165 -6.00 -11.32 -17.12
CA GLY A 165 -6.86 -11.55 -15.97
C GLY A 165 -7.15 -10.27 -15.20
N TYR A 166 -8.34 -10.19 -14.62
CA TYR A 166 -8.77 -9.11 -13.74
C TYR A 166 -8.97 -9.64 -12.32
N VAL A 167 -8.65 -8.81 -11.31
CA VAL A 167 -8.91 -9.05 -9.90
C VAL A 167 -9.42 -7.77 -9.24
N ASP A 168 -10.56 -7.86 -8.54
CA ASP A 168 -11.15 -6.76 -7.77
C ASP A 168 -10.72 -6.76 -6.30
N LEU A 169 -10.93 -5.64 -5.60
CA LEU A 169 -10.73 -5.50 -4.14
C LEU A 169 -11.54 -6.52 -3.32
N LEU A 170 -12.61 -7.03 -3.92
CA LEU A 170 -13.49 -8.05 -3.34
C LEU A 170 -12.98 -9.48 -3.52
N GLY A 171 -11.90 -9.68 -4.28
CA GLY A 171 -11.40 -10.99 -4.68
C GLY A 171 -12.19 -11.64 -5.82
N VAL A 172 -13.02 -10.86 -6.53
CA VAL A 172 -13.65 -11.33 -7.78
C VAL A 172 -12.58 -11.39 -8.85
N ALA A 173 -12.45 -12.54 -9.52
CA ALA A 173 -11.44 -12.76 -10.54
C ALA A 173 -12.06 -13.42 -11.77
N TYR A 174 -11.66 -12.96 -12.96
CA TYR A 174 -12.06 -13.53 -14.24
C TYR A 174 -11.05 -13.18 -15.33
N GLU A 175 -11.15 -13.88 -16.45
CA GLU A 175 -10.30 -13.71 -17.64
C GLU A 175 -11.16 -13.23 -18.81
N ALA A 176 -10.63 -12.33 -19.63
CA ALA A 176 -11.30 -11.88 -20.85
C ALA A 176 -10.27 -11.42 -21.89
N SER A 177 -10.70 -11.29 -23.16
CA SER A 177 -9.84 -10.77 -24.23
C SER A 177 -9.61 -9.25 -24.12
N SER A 178 -10.53 -8.53 -23.47
CA SER A 178 -10.43 -7.10 -23.20
C SER A 178 -10.91 -6.83 -21.77
N LEU A 179 -10.18 -6.00 -21.05
CA LEU A 179 -10.44 -5.65 -19.66
C LEU A 179 -10.23 -4.16 -19.46
N ALA A 180 -11.07 -3.56 -18.63
CA ALA A 180 -10.95 -2.17 -18.25
C ALA A 180 -11.34 -2.00 -16.79
N THR A 181 -10.69 -1.06 -16.10
CA THR A 181 -11.02 -0.70 -14.72
C THR A 181 -11.51 0.75 -14.61
N GLY A 182 -12.15 1.08 -13.50
CA GLY A 182 -12.56 2.44 -13.19
C GLY A 182 -13.59 2.97 -14.17
N TYR A 183 -13.35 4.17 -14.71
CA TYR A 183 -14.25 4.76 -15.71
C TYR A 183 -14.13 4.09 -17.08
N GLY A 184 -13.05 3.34 -17.34
CA GLY A 184 -12.86 2.67 -18.64
C GLY A 184 -13.77 1.48 -18.89
N SER A 185 -14.51 1.02 -17.87
CA SER A 185 -15.43 -0.13 -17.98
C SER A 185 -16.85 0.24 -18.42
N PHE A 186 -17.17 1.53 -18.53
CA PHE A 186 -18.47 2.05 -18.96
C PHE A 186 -18.37 2.58 -20.39
#